data_AF-A0A0H3C5E0-F1
#
_entry.id   AF-A0A0H3C5E0-F1
#
_cell.length_a   1.000
_cell.length_b   1.000
_cell.length_c   1.000
_cell.angle_alpha   90.00
_cell.angle_beta   90.00
_cell.angle_gamma   90.00
#
_symmetry.space_group_name_H-M   'P 1'
#
loop_
_entity.id
_entity.type
_entity.pdbx_description
1 polymer ?
#
loop_
_entity_poly.entity_id
_entity_poly.type
_entity_poly.pdbx_seq_one_letter_code
_entity_poly.pdbx_strand_id
1 'polypeptide(L)'
;MKDFLNNIKSLTCYNKHQHKLISLTSTLDFLNKKDKKYTQQNILYYFNENLKRNGLAPTTLRTMQNYLYKLEKVLKVTTNYYQHMGVNCGTEIYYKLKYPKKECYQKINKYFEERKNSRFKSRVNNHFKDDISKNGSVNSVECLSNKNNIKEERKIKEIEKYQVIKYFNKSNLLCKEILPFLLTLNVDKDTMIKIIKNIKRVENKLLKNTNLNKSCFKEKQEKLKRILNNTQKEFKQNGYNPEQLKINLQKVYESYKFKPHFIIENHKYSDLNNIKRKLEKSIERKKENSQQNYQNLKENIFNILIEQLKKETNIEILKPIIKKYLNNQKKIEYNKVFGIYHLELSEIIKNEKNSLTTEEFSIKAV
;
A
#
# COMPACT_ATOMS: atom_id res chain seq x y z
N MET A 1 -28.66 8.87 -16.87
CA MET A 1 -28.72 7.58 -17.59
C MET A 1 -27.57 6.71 -17.09
N LYS A 2 -27.93 5.68 -16.32
CA LYS A 2 -27.17 4.52 -15.81
C LYS A 2 -25.64 4.60 -15.78
N ASP A 3 -25.12 4.79 -14.56
CA ASP A 3 -23.79 4.37 -14.14
C ASP A 3 -23.62 2.86 -14.38
N PHE A 4 -22.76 2.50 -15.33
CA PHE A 4 -22.27 1.13 -15.46
C PHE A 4 -21.30 0.87 -14.31
N LEU A 5 -21.83 0.35 -13.21
CA LEU A 5 -21.07 -0.37 -12.20
C LEU A 5 -20.28 -1.48 -12.92
N ASN A 6 -18.96 -1.28 -13.02
CA ASN A 6 -18.01 -2.30 -13.44
C ASN A 6 -18.09 -3.48 -12.46
N ASN A 7 -18.96 -4.42 -12.79
CA ASN A 7 -18.93 -5.77 -12.25
C ASN A 7 -17.60 -6.40 -12.69
N ILE A 8 -16.55 -6.21 -11.89
CA ILE A 8 -15.35 -7.03 -11.94
C ILE A 8 -15.79 -8.40 -11.43
N LYS A 9 -16.42 -9.20 -12.33
CA LYS A 9 -16.47 -10.65 -12.18
C LYS A 9 -15.03 -11.06 -11.91
N SER A 10 -14.79 -11.64 -10.73
CA SER A 10 -13.53 -12.27 -10.41
C SER A 10 -13.14 -13.15 -11.59
N LEU A 11 -12.03 -12.79 -12.26
CA LEU A 11 -11.60 -13.50 -13.45
C LEU A 11 -11.39 -14.95 -13.01
N THR A 12 -12.23 -15.83 -13.53
CA THR A 12 -12.15 -17.28 -13.42
C THR A 12 -10.69 -17.69 -13.56
N CYS A 13 -10.23 -18.69 -12.81
CA CYS A 13 -8.83 -19.13 -12.82
C CYS A 13 -8.38 -19.50 -14.25
N TYR A 14 -7.87 -18.52 -14.99
CA TYR A 14 -7.36 -18.70 -16.33
C TYR A 14 -5.86 -18.86 -16.25
N ASN A 15 -5.33 -19.70 -17.13
CA ASN A 15 -3.90 -19.97 -17.19
C ASN A 15 -3.13 -18.67 -17.47
N LYS A 16 -2.30 -18.22 -16.52
CA LYS A 16 -1.51 -16.97 -16.63
C LYS A 16 -0.71 -16.90 -17.94
N HIS A 17 -0.20 -18.04 -18.41
CA HIS A 17 0.54 -18.12 -19.66
C HIS A 17 -0.36 -17.93 -20.89
N GLN A 18 -1.58 -18.48 -20.87
CA GLN A 18 -2.56 -18.32 -21.95
C GLN A 18 -2.94 -16.84 -22.13
N HIS A 19 -3.24 -16.15 -21.03
CA HIS A 19 -3.52 -14.71 -21.07
C HIS A 19 -2.38 -13.89 -21.65
N LYS A 20 -1.14 -14.18 -21.25
CA LYS A 20 0.04 -13.48 -21.79
C LYS A 20 0.18 -13.67 -23.30
N LEU A 21 -0.14 -14.86 -23.84
CA LEU A 21 -0.14 -15.11 -25.29
C LEU A 21 -1.26 -14.37 -26.02
N ILE A 22 -2.46 -14.32 -25.44
CA ILE A 22 -3.60 -13.56 -25.99
C ILE A 22 -3.26 -12.07 -26.02
N SER A 23 -2.78 -11.51 -24.91
CA SER A 23 -2.39 -10.10 -24.82
C SER A 23 -1.26 -9.74 -25.78
N LEU A 24 -0.28 -10.63 -25.97
CA LEU A 24 0.79 -10.43 -26.95
C LEU A 24 0.23 -10.41 -28.38
N THR A 25 -0.67 -11.34 -28.71
CA THR A 25 -1.35 -11.39 -30.02
C THR A 25 -2.12 -10.09 -30.30
N SER A 26 -2.83 -9.55 -29.30
CA SER A 26 -3.50 -8.24 -29.40
C SER A 26 -2.53 -7.10 -29.63
N THR A 27 -1.37 -7.15 -28.98
CA THR A 27 -0.32 -6.13 -29.08
C THR A 27 0.26 -6.10 -30.49
N LEU A 28 0.49 -7.26 -31.09
CA LEU A 28 0.95 -7.37 -32.48
C LEU A 28 -0.11 -6.85 -33.47
N ASP A 29 -1.39 -7.19 -33.30
CA ASP A 29 -2.48 -6.65 -34.14
C ASP A 29 -2.53 -5.12 -34.09
N PHE A 30 -2.35 -4.55 -32.89
CA PHE A 30 -2.33 -3.10 -32.69
C PHE A 30 -1.12 -2.46 -33.36
N LEU A 31 0.09 -2.98 -33.13
CA LEU A 31 1.31 -2.44 -33.72
C LEU A 31 1.29 -2.51 -35.24
N ASN A 32 0.81 -3.60 -35.82
CA ASN A 32 0.68 -3.76 -37.26
C ASN A 32 -0.27 -2.74 -37.92
N LYS A 33 -1.24 -2.21 -37.15
CA LYS A 33 -2.17 -1.16 -37.61
C LYS A 33 -1.62 0.24 -37.40
N LYS A 34 -0.86 0.45 -36.32
CA LYS A 34 -0.38 1.76 -35.89
C LYS A 34 0.92 2.15 -36.60
N ASP A 35 1.90 1.27 -36.57
CA ASP A 35 3.28 1.59 -36.95
C ASP A 35 3.66 0.80 -38.21
N LYS A 36 4.24 1.49 -39.21
CA LYS A 36 4.76 0.82 -40.43
C LYS A 36 6.00 -0.04 -40.11
N LYS A 37 6.79 0.34 -39.10
CA LYS A 37 7.98 -0.37 -38.62
C LYS A 37 8.07 -0.28 -37.10
N TYR A 38 8.49 -1.34 -36.43
CA TYR A 38 8.67 -1.37 -34.97
C TYR A 38 9.82 -2.30 -34.56
N THR A 39 10.38 -2.07 -33.38
CA THR A 39 11.47 -2.89 -32.81
C THR A 39 10.95 -3.86 -31.75
N GLN A 40 11.78 -4.81 -31.30
CA GLN A 40 11.40 -5.70 -30.20
C GLN A 40 11.16 -4.93 -28.88
N GLN A 41 11.86 -3.82 -28.68
CA GLN A 41 11.65 -2.94 -27.52
C GLN A 41 10.27 -2.27 -27.60
N ASN A 42 9.83 -1.84 -28.78
CA ASN A 42 8.48 -1.29 -28.98
C ASN A 42 7.43 -2.36 -28.62
N ILE A 43 7.58 -3.59 -29.10
CA ILE A 43 6.67 -4.70 -28.77
C ILE A 43 6.63 -4.92 -27.25
N LEU A 44 7.80 -4.95 -26.60
CA LEU A 44 7.92 -5.17 -25.16
C LEU A 44 7.23 -4.06 -24.36
N TYR A 45 7.42 -2.81 -24.75
CA TYR A 45 6.80 -1.65 -24.12
C TYR A 45 5.27 -1.76 -24.14
N TYR A 46 4.67 -1.88 -25.32
CA TYR A 46 3.21 -1.97 -25.44
C TYR A 46 2.64 -3.24 -24.82
N PHE A 47 3.37 -4.37 -24.90
CA PHE A 47 2.96 -5.60 -24.27
C PHE A 47 2.90 -5.47 -22.75
N ASN A 48 3.93 -4.88 -22.13
CA ASN A 48 3.98 -4.68 -20.69
C ASN A 48 2.92 -3.68 -20.21
N GLU A 49 2.65 -2.62 -20.96
CA GLU A 49 1.55 -1.70 -20.65
C GLU A 49 0.18 -2.42 -20.70
N ASN A 50 -0.04 -3.27 -21.70
CA ASN A 50 -1.24 -4.12 -21.76
C ASN A 50 -1.32 -5.12 -20.59
N LEU A 51 -0.19 -5.67 -20.13
CA LEU A 51 -0.17 -6.55 -18.96
C LEU A 51 -0.54 -5.79 -17.68
N LYS A 52 0.03 -4.60 -17.46
CA LYS A 52 -0.29 -3.75 -16.29
C LYS A 52 -1.79 -3.40 -16.23
N ARG A 53 -2.37 -3.00 -17.37
CA ARG A 53 -3.82 -2.71 -17.48
C ARG A 53 -4.70 -3.91 -17.11
N ASN A 54 -4.22 -5.12 -17.37
CA ASN A 54 -4.90 -6.37 -17.03
C ASN A 54 -4.53 -6.92 -15.63
N GLY A 55 -3.81 -6.15 -14.80
CA GLY A 55 -3.38 -6.58 -13.46
C GLY A 55 -2.32 -7.70 -13.46
N LEU A 56 -1.61 -7.90 -14.59
CA LEU A 56 -0.55 -8.89 -14.73
C LEU A 56 0.83 -8.25 -14.59
N ALA A 57 1.76 -8.99 -13.95
CA ALA A 57 3.14 -8.56 -13.83
C ALA A 57 3.81 -8.42 -15.21
N PRO A 58 4.62 -7.35 -15.43
CA PRO A 58 5.36 -7.15 -16.66
C PRO A 58 6.35 -8.29 -16.90
N THR A 59 6.83 -8.37 -18.13
CA THR A 59 7.73 -9.42 -18.61
C THR A 59 9.04 -8.83 -19.11
N THR A 60 10.08 -9.67 -19.11
CA THR A 60 11.39 -9.33 -19.68
C THR A 60 11.42 -9.62 -21.18
N LEU A 61 12.38 -9.01 -21.88
CA LEU A 61 12.58 -9.19 -23.32
C LEU A 61 12.70 -10.68 -23.71
N ARG A 62 13.54 -11.44 -22.99
CA ARG A 62 13.73 -12.89 -23.20
C ARG A 62 12.43 -13.68 -23.05
N THR A 63 11.60 -13.31 -22.07
CA THR A 63 10.31 -13.96 -21.84
C THR A 63 9.32 -13.67 -22.97
N MET A 64 9.28 -12.42 -23.44
CA MET A 64 8.46 -12.03 -24.59
C MET A 64 8.88 -12.76 -25.86
N GLN A 65 10.19 -12.90 -26.11
CA GLN A 65 10.72 -13.66 -27.24
C GLN A 65 10.28 -15.14 -27.19
N ASN A 66 10.29 -15.77 -26.02
CA ASN A 66 9.78 -17.14 -25.85
C ASN A 66 8.28 -17.24 -26.19
N TYR A 67 7.49 -16.21 -25.88
CA TYR A 67 6.09 -16.17 -26.27
C TYR A 67 5.90 -15.99 -27.77
N LEU A 68 6.69 -15.13 -28.43
CA LEU A 68 6.69 -14.97 -29.89
C LEU A 68 7.05 -16.29 -30.59
N TYR A 69 8.09 -16.98 -30.13
CA TYR A 69 8.47 -18.30 -30.61
C TYR A 69 7.31 -19.30 -30.48
N LYS A 70 6.62 -19.30 -29.34
CA LYS A 70 5.49 -20.21 -29.11
C LYS A 70 4.28 -19.89 -30.00
N LEU A 71 4.00 -18.62 -30.26
CA LEU A 71 2.96 -18.19 -31.20
C LEU A 71 3.27 -18.66 -32.63
N GLU A 72 4.53 -18.63 -33.04
CA GLU A 72 4.97 -19.01 -34.38
C GLU A 72 5.10 -20.53 -34.56
N LYS A 73 5.89 -21.21 -33.71
CA LYS A 73 6.24 -22.62 -33.91
C LYS A 73 5.19 -23.60 -33.39
N VAL A 74 4.69 -23.35 -32.18
CA VAL A 74 3.78 -24.28 -31.49
C VAL A 74 2.34 -24.03 -31.92
N LEU A 75 1.90 -22.78 -31.82
CA LEU A 75 0.50 -22.40 -32.08
C LEU A 75 0.26 -22.06 -33.56
N LYS A 76 1.31 -21.75 -34.31
CA LYS A 76 1.27 -21.42 -35.75
C LYS A 76 0.21 -20.35 -36.07
N VAL A 77 0.07 -19.35 -35.20
CA VAL A 77 -0.88 -18.22 -35.37
C VAL A 77 -0.21 -16.95 -35.90
N THR A 78 1.12 -16.86 -35.82
CA THR A 78 1.92 -15.75 -36.34
C THR A 78 2.96 -16.25 -37.35
N THR A 79 3.38 -15.37 -38.25
CA THR A 79 4.64 -15.46 -39.01
C THR A 79 5.47 -14.22 -38.72
N ASN A 80 6.77 -14.34 -38.81
CA ASN A 80 7.70 -13.23 -38.69
C ASN A 80 8.48 -13.04 -39.99
N TYR A 81 8.78 -11.79 -40.27
CA TYR A 81 9.82 -11.35 -41.17
C TYR A 81 10.96 -10.80 -40.31
N TYR A 82 12.18 -11.18 -40.64
CA TYR A 82 13.40 -10.80 -39.93
C TYR A 82 14.49 -10.56 -40.97
N GLN A 83 14.98 -9.33 -41.05
CA GLN A 83 16.12 -8.97 -41.90
C GLN A 83 17.15 -8.21 -41.08
N HIS A 84 18.37 -8.74 -41.06
CA HIS A 84 19.51 -8.06 -40.47
C HIS A 84 20.03 -7.03 -41.48
N MET A 85 20.04 -5.74 -41.11
CA MET A 85 20.40 -4.64 -42.00
C MET A 85 21.86 -4.22 -41.87
N GLY A 86 22.66 -4.97 -41.10
CA GLY A 86 24.07 -4.68 -40.80
C GLY A 86 24.28 -4.03 -39.43
N VAL A 87 25.55 -3.94 -39.03
CA VAL A 87 25.98 -3.54 -37.67
C VAL A 87 25.43 -2.17 -37.25
N ASN A 88 25.31 -1.23 -38.18
CA ASN A 88 24.88 0.16 -37.90
C ASN A 88 23.39 0.43 -38.14
N CYS A 89 22.70 -0.42 -38.91
CA CYS A 89 21.30 -0.21 -39.32
C CYS A 89 20.31 -1.11 -38.56
N GLY A 90 20.81 -2.00 -37.71
CA GLY A 90 19.99 -2.81 -36.81
C GLY A 90 19.26 -3.95 -37.52
N THR A 91 18.07 -4.29 -37.02
CA THR A 91 17.28 -5.41 -37.53
C THR A 91 15.85 -4.97 -37.81
N GLU A 92 15.39 -5.24 -39.02
CA GLU A 92 14.00 -5.05 -39.39
C GLU A 92 13.20 -6.29 -39.04
N ILE A 93 12.12 -6.10 -38.26
CA ILE A 93 11.26 -7.18 -37.82
C ILE A 93 9.80 -6.82 -38.09
N TYR A 94 9.03 -7.80 -38.50
CA TYR A 94 7.59 -7.65 -38.65
C TYR A 94 6.87 -8.96 -38.33
N TYR A 95 5.93 -8.93 -37.38
CA TYR A 95 5.14 -10.10 -36.99
C TYR A 95 3.73 -10.02 -37.57
N LYS A 96 3.46 -10.80 -38.61
CA LYS A 96 2.14 -10.89 -39.24
C LYS A 96 1.28 -11.94 -38.53
N LEU A 97 0.03 -11.60 -38.23
CA LEU A 97 -0.96 -12.60 -37.81
C LEU A 97 -1.39 -13.40 -39.03
N LYS A 98 -1.37 -14.74 -38.94
CA LYS A 98 -1.83 -15.62 -40.03
C LYS A 98 -3.34 -15.58 -40.22
N TYR A 99 -4.06 -15.28 -39.14
CA TYR A 99 -5.52 -15.29 -39.08
C TYR A 99 -6.02 -13.98 -38.47
N PRO A 100 -7.31 -13.64 -38.65
CA PRO A 100 -7.94 -12.55 -37.91
C PRO A 100 -7.75 -12.73 -36.40
N LYS A 101 -7.60 -11.62 -35.68
CA LYS A 101 -7.32 -11.61 -34.23
C LYS A 101 -8.21 -12.56 -33.41
N LYS A 102 -9.52 -12.60 -33.71
CA LYS A 102 -10.48 -13.47 -33.02
C LYS A 102 -10.16 -14.97 -33.22
N GLU A 103 -9.80 -15.36 -34.43
CA GLU A 103 -9.46 -16.75 -34.75
C GLU A 103 -8.13 -17.16 -34.10
N CYS A 104 -7.15 -16.26 -34.05
CA CYS A 104 -5.92 -16.47 -33.28
C CYS A 104 -6.21 -16.79 -31.80
N TYR A 105 -7.13 -16.05 -31.17
CA TYR A 105 -7.53 -16.34 -29.79
C TYR A 105 -8.18 -17.71 -29.63
N GLN A 106 -9.06 -18.10 -30.56
CA GLN A 106 -9.71 -19.41 -30.54
C GLN A 106 -8.67 -20.54 -30.64
N LYS A 107 -7.70 -20.43 -31.55
CA LYS A 107 -6.60 -21.42 -31.69
C LYS A 107 -5.75 -21.49 -30.42
N ILE A 108 -5.43 -20.35 -29.79
CA ILE A 108 -4.71 -20.32 -28.51
C ILE A 108 -5.52 -21.03 -27.43
N ASN A 109 -6.80 -20.72 -27.29
CA ASN A 109 -7.67 -21.32 -26.27
C ASN A 109 -7.78 -22.84 -26.46
N LYS A 110 -8.05 -23.29 -27.69
CA LYS A 110 -8.15 -24.70 -28.06
C LYS A 110 -6.89 -25.48 -27.66
N TYR A 111 -5.70 -24.95 -27.94
CA TYR A 111 -4.44 -25.59 -27.54
C TYR A 111 -4.32 -25.82 -26.03
N PHE A 112 -4.73 -24.85 -25.20
CA PHE A 112 -4.65 -24.99 -23.75
C PHE A 112 -5.71 -25.97 -23.20
N GLU A 113 -6.88 -26.04 -23.82
CA GLU A 113 -7.93 -27.02 -23.49
C GLU A 113 -7.48 -28.45 -23.83
N GLU A 114 -6.97 -28.67 -25.05
CA GLU A 114 -6.42 -29.96 -25.47
C GLU A 114 -5.29 -30.43 -24.56
N ARG A 115 -4.40 -29.51 -24.16
CA ARG A 115 -3.30 -29.81 -23.23
C ARG A 115 -3.78 -30.14 -21.81
N LYS A 116 -4.90 -29.56 -21.37
CA LYS A 116 -5.52 -29.89 -20.08
C LYS A 116 -6.12 -31.30 -20.14
N ASN A 117 -6.82 -31.61 -21.22
CA ASN A 117 -7.44 -32.92 -21.45
C ASN A 117 -6.39 -34.03 -21.61
N SER A 118 -5.29 -33.77 -22.32
CA SER A 118 -4.20 -34.74 -22.45
C SER A 118 -3.55 -35.07 -21.12
N ARG A 119 -3.27 -34.07 -20.27
CA ARG A 119 -2.77 -34.29 -18.90
C ARG A 119 -3.72 -35.11 -18.03
N PHE A 120 -5.03 -34.92 -18.19
CA PHE A 120 -6.02 -35.75 -17.50
C PHE A 120 -5.94 -37.20 -18.00
N LYS A 121 -5.98 -37.42 -19.33
CA LYS A 121 -5.83 -38.75 -19.93
C LYS A 121 -4.53 -39.44 -19.50
N SER A 122 -3.40 -38.72 -19.44
CA SER A 122 -2.12 -39.27 -18.97
C SER A 122 -2.20 -39.72 -17.51
N ARG A 123 -2.84 -38.95 -16.62
CA ARG A 123 -3.02 -39.34 -15.21
C ARG A 123 -3.89 -40.59 -15.08
N VAL A 124 -4.98 -40.65 -15.85
CA VAL A 124 -5.88 -41.81 -15.91
C VAL A 124 -5.13 -43.04 -16.41
N ASN A 125 -4.39 -42.92 -17.51
CA ASN A 125 -3.62 -44.02 -18.08
C ASN A 125 -2.49 -44.49 -17.15
N ASN A 126 -1.81 -43.58 -16.44
CA ASN A 126 -0.80 -43.96 -15.47
C ASN A 126 -1.41 -44.77 -14.32
N HIS A 127 -2.55 -44.32 -13.79
CA HIS A 127 -3.26 -45.07 -12.75
C HIS A 127 -3.57 -46.51 -13.18
N PHE A 128 -4.11 -46.70 -14.39
CA PHE A 128 -4.41 -48.05 -14.90
C PHE A 128 -3.16 -48.85 -15.31
N LYS A 129 -2.05 -48.21 -15.67
CA LYS A 129 -0.76 -48.90 -15.94
C LYS A 129 -0.10 -49.40 -14.64
N ASP A 130 -0.22 -48.64 -13.56
CA ASP A 130 0.30 -49.02 -12.24
C ASP A 130 -0.46 -50.22 -11.66
N ASP A 131 -1.73 -50.40 -12.03
CA ASP A 131 -2.54 -51.57 -11.65
C ASP A 131 -2.20 -52.82 -12.49
N ILE A 132 -1.82 -52.68 -13.77
CA ILE A 132 -1.49 -53.80 -14.67
C ILE A 132 -0.08 -54.36 -14.44
N SER A 133 0.87 -53.55 -13.96
CA SER A 133 2.25 -54.02 -13.69
C SER A 133 2.40 -54.85 -12.41
N LYS A 134 1.34 -54.98 -11.61
CA LYS A 134 1.27 -55.93 -10.50
C LYS A 134 0.63 -57.23 -10.96
N ASN A 135 1.40 -58.05 -11.68
CA ASN A 135 1.11 -59.48 -11.81
C ASN A 135 1.35 -60.16 -10.45
N GLY A 136 0.41 -59.98 -9.53
CA GLY A 136 0.22 -60.85 -8.38
C GLY A 136 -1.10 -61.57 -8.61
N SER A 137 -1.03 -62.85 -8.98
CA SER A 137 -2.16 -63.75 -9.14
C SER A 137 -3.18 -63.58 -8.04
N VAL A 138 -4.47 -63.43 -8.39
CA VAL A 138 -5.57 -64.23 -7.82
C VAL A 138 -6.75 -64.11 -8.80
N ASN A 139 -7.12 -65.26 -9.35
CA ASN A 139 -8.34 -65.45 -10.12
C ASN A 139 -9.57 -65.06 -9.32
N SER A 140 -10.57 -64.54 -10.02
CA SER A 140 -11.96 -64.37 -9.61
C SER A 140 -12.41 -65.31 -8.48
N VAL A 141 -12.63 -64.77 -7.29
CA VAL A 141 -13.82 -64.89 -6.41
C VAL A 141 -13.50 -64.17 -5.10
N GLU A 142 -14.41 -63.29 -4.67
CA GLU A 142 -14.47 -62.56 -3.39
C GLU A 142 -13.49 -61.39 -3.16
N CYS A 143 -14.04 -60.17 -3.25
CA CYS A 143 -13.42 -58.93 -2.82
C CYS A 143 -12.98 -58.99 -1.34
N LEU A 144 -11.67 -59.05 -1.11
CA LEU A 144 -11.05 -58.84 0.21
C LEU A 144 -11.02 -57.33 0.57
N SER A 145 -12.19 -56.72 0.77
CA SER A 145 -12.32 -55.31 1.19
C SER A 145 -12.02 -55.06 2.68
N ASN A 146 -11.67 -56.08 3.47
CA ASN A 146 -11.78 -55.97 4.93
C ASN A 146 -10.50 -55.60 5.71
N LYS A 147 -9.33 -55.46 5.07
CA LYS A 147 -8.10 -55.02 5.79
C LYS A 147 -7.75 -53.53 5.65
N ASN A 148 -8.18 -52.84 4.60
CA ASN A 148 -7.90 -51.40 4.40
C ASN A 148 -8.92 -50.47 5.07
N ASN A 149 -10.16 -50.93 5.31
CA ASN A 149 -11.21 -50.11 5.91
C ASN A 149 -10.81 -49.53 7.27
N ILE A 150 -10.09 -50.25 8.15
CA ILE A 150 -9.76 -49.72 9.49
C ILE A 150 -8.80 -48.52 9.42
N LYS A 151 -7.83 -48.52 8.49
CA LYS A 151 -6.88 -47.40 8.32
C LYS A 151 -7.49 -46.22 7.57
N GLU A 152 -8.33 -46.48 6.56
CA GLU A 152 -9.05 -45.42 5.83
C GLU A 152 -10.17 -44.81 6.67
N GLU A 153 -10.93 -45.62 7.42
CA GLU A 153 -11.99 -45.14 8.32
C GLU A 153 -11.42 -44.29 9.46
N ARG A 154 -10.24 -44.63 10.01
CA ARG A 154 -9.52 -43.74 10.96
C ARG A 154 -9.13 -42.41 10.32
N LYS A 155 -8.58 -42.42 9.11
CA LYS A 155 -8.22 -41.19 8.37
C LYS A 155 -9.45 -40.36 8.00
N ILE A 156 -10.55 -41.00 7.61
CA ILE A 156 -11.83 -40.34 7.31
C ILE A 156 -12.40 -39.70 8.58
N LYS A 157 -12.42 -40.44 9.71
CA LYS A 157 -12.86 -39.90 11.02
C LYS A 157 -12.00 -38.72 11.48
N GLU A 158 -10.69 -38.75 11.24
CA GLU A 158 -9.78 -37.62 11.52
C GLU A 158 -10.06 -36.40 10.64
N ILE A 159 -10.29 -36.61 9.34
CA ILE A 159 -10.63 -35.55 8.38
C ILE A 159 -11.99 -34.92 8.74
N GLU A 160 -12.97 -35.74 9.09
CA GLU A 160 -14.29 -35.28 9.51
C GLU A 160 -14.21 -34.44 10.79
N LYS A 161 -13.44 -34.89 11.80
CA LYS A 161 -13.16 -34.11 13.01
C LYS A 161 -12.54 -32.75 12.68
N TYR A 162 -11.55 -32.70 11.79
CA TYR A 162 -10.92 -31.45 11.38
C TYR A 162 -11.91 -30.50 10.67
N GLN A 163 -12.79 -31.04 9.84
CA GLN A 163 -13.84 -30.26 9.17
C GLN A 163 -14.86 -29.69 10.17
N VAL A 164 -15.24 -30.45 11.20
CA VAL A 164 -16.12 -29.99 12.29
C VAL A 164 -15.44 -28.87 13.09
N ILE A 165 -14.15 -29.02 13.46
CA ILE A 165 -13.37 -27.99 14.16
C ILE A 165 -13.30 -26.70 13.33
N LYS A 166 -13.01 -26.82 12.03
CA LYS A 166 -12.96 -25.68 11.11
C LYS A 166 -14.31 -24.98 11.02
N TYR A 167 -15.41 -25.74 10.98
CA TYR A 167 -16.76 -25.19 10.97
C TYR A 167 -17.10 -24.48 12.29
N PHE A 168 -16.80 -25.10 13.43
CA PHE A 168 -16.99 -24.52 14.76
C PHE A 168 -16.26 -23.18 14.89
N ASN A 169 -14.97 -23.13 14.51
CA ASN A 169 -14.18 -21.91 14.54
C ASN A 169 -14.75 -20.80 13.64
N LYS A 170 -15.34 -21.16 12.49
CA LYS A 170 -16.03 -20.20 11.61
C LYS A 170 -17.34 -19.69 12.19
N SER A 171 -18.01 -20.48 13.02
CA SER A 171 -19.32 -20.16 13.59
C SER A 171 -19.29 -19.08 14.69
N ASN A 172 -18.10 -18.70 15.18
CA ASN A 172 -17.87 -17.66 16.19
C ASN A 172 -18.82 -17.80 17.40
N LEU A 173 -18.88 -19.00 17.98
CA LEU A 173 -19.56 -19.25 19.26
C LEU A 173 -18.76 -18.60 20.41
N LEU A 174 -19.45 -18.01 21.38
CA LEU A 174 -18.86 -17.39 22.57
C LEU A 174 -18.30 -18.45 23.52
N CYS A 175 -19.05 -19.53 23.75
CA CYS A 175 -18.60 -20.64 24.59
C CYS A 175 -17.75 -21.63 23.77
N LYS A 176 -16.43 -21.43 23.82
CA LYS A 176 -15.46 -22.29 23.12
C LYS A 176 -15.22 -23.63 23.82
N GLU A 177 -15.53 -23.70 25.11
CA GLU A 177 -15.37 -24.88 25.96
C GLU A 177 -16.30 -26.04 25.55
N ILE A 178 -17.32 -25.77 24.74
CA ILE A 178 -18.23 -26.79 24.21
C ILE A 178 -17.56 -27.65 23.13
N LEU A 179 -16.54 -27.15 22.43
CA LEU A 179 -15.92 -27.90 21.32
C LEU A 179 -15.27 -29.22 21.78
N PRO A 180 -14.43 -29.26 22.83
CA PRO A 180 -13.91 -30.52 23.37
C PRO A 180 -15.02 -31.52 23.73
N PHE A 181 -16.10 -31.06 24.35
CA PHE A 181 -17.25 -31.90 24.72
C PHE A 181 -18.00 -32.44 23.50
N LEU A 182 -18.16 -31.63 22.44
CA LEU A 182 -18.75 -32.13 21.21
C LEU A 182 -17.87 -33.19 20.59
N LEU A 183 -16.55 -32.99 20.50
CA LEU A 183 -15.62 -33.92 19.85
C LEU A 183 -15.49 -35.29 20.53
N THR A 184 -15.93 -35.44 21.78
CA THR A 184 -16.01 -36.73 22.47
C THR A 184 -17.29 -37.50 22.14
N LEU A 185 -18.31 -36.85 21.58
CA LEU A 185 -19.54 -37.51 21.14
C LEU A 185 -19.26 -38.32 19.87
N ASN A 186 -19.60 -39.61 19.88
CA ASN A 186 -19.47 -40.49 18.73
C ASN A 186 -20.63 -40.27 17.73
N VAL A 187 -20.65 -39.09 17.11
CA VAL A 187 -21.72 -38.62 16.23
C VAL A 187 -21.14 -38.26 14.86
N ASP A 188 -21.88 -38.54 13.78
CA ASP A 188 -21.45 -38.23 12.43
C ASP A 188 -21.28 -36.72 12.19
N LYS A 189 -20.44 -36.37 11.21
CA LYS A 189 -20.10 -34.99 10.89
C LYS A 189 -21.32 -34.10 10.63
N ASP A 190 -22.31 -34.58 9.88
CA ASP A 190 -23.44 -33.76 9.46
C ASP A 190 -24.37 -33.48 10.63
N THR A 191 -24.57 -34.46 11.50
CA THR A 191 -25.29 -34.29 12.76
C THR A 191 -24.55 -33.36 13.72
N MET A 192 -23.22 -33.44 13.81
CA MET A 192 -22.40 -32.50 14.58
C MET A 192 -22.53 -31.06 14.09
N ILE A 193 -22.52 -30.85 12.77
CA ILE A 193 -22.75 -29.52 12.18
C ILE A 193 -24.17 -29.02 12.48
N LYS A 194 -25.19 -29.88 12.48
CA LYS A 194 -26.55 -29.51 12.88
C LYS A 194 -26.61 -29.10 14.37
N ILE A 195 -25.93 -29.82 15.25
CA ILE A 195 -25.83 -29.47 16.68
C ILE A 195 -25.18 -28.09 16.85
N ILE A 196 -24.03 -27.84 16.20
CA ILE A 196 -23.35 -26.53 16.23
C ILE A 196 -24.27 -25.42 15.73
N LYS A 197 -25.04 -25.65 14.66
CA LYS A 197 -26.03 -24.68 14.15
C LYS A 197 -27.14 -24.39 15.16
N ASN A 198 -27.65 -25.41 15.83
CA ASN A 198 -28.69 -25.25 16.85
C ASN A 198 -28.17 -24.50 18.07
N ILE A 199 -26.97 -24.83 18.56
CA ILE A 199 -26.30 -24.08 19.63
C ILE A 199 -26.15 -22.61 19.21
N LYS A 200 -25.69 -22.34 17.98
CA LYS A 200 -25.56 -20.95 17.49
C LYS A 200 -26.90 -20.22 17.41
N ARG A 201 -27.97 -20.91 17.04
CA ARG A 201 -29.32 -20.35 17.02
C ARG A 201 -29.82 -20.03 18.42
N VAL A 202 -29.60 -20.92 19.39
CA VAL A 202 -29.94 -20.69 20.80
C VAL A 202 -29.13 -19.54 21.37
N GLU A 203 -27.82 -19.52 21.14
CA GLU A 203 -26.95 -18.41 21.54
C GLU A 203 -27.44 -17.09 20.94
N ASN A 204 -27.73 -17.04 19.64
CA ASN A 204 -28.26 -15.83 19.00
C ASN A 204 -29.64 -15.42 19.56
N LYS A 205 -30.50 -16.36 19.95
CA LYS A 205 -31.79 -16.07 20.60
C LYS A 205 -31.56 -15.49 22.00
N LEU A 206 -30.65 -16.06 22.78
CA LEU A 206 -30.26 -15.53 24.10
C LEU A 206 -29.59 -14.15 23.97
N LEU A 207 -28.78 -13.93 22.92
CA LEU A 207 -28.15 -12.66 22.59
C LEU A 207 -29.15 -11.58 22.17
N LYS A 208 -30.29 -11.99 21.60
CA LYS A 208 -31.41 -11.08 21.26
C LYS A 208 -32.26 -10.73 22.48
N ASN A 209 -32.39 -11.65 23.44
CA ASN A 209 -33.13 -11.43 24.68
C ASN A 209 -32.31 -10.73 25.77
N THR A 210 -30.98 -10.80 25.71
CA THR A 210 -30.08 -10.02 26.56
C THR A 210 -29.62 -8.77 25.82
N ASN A 211 -29.73 -7.60 26.45
CA ASN A 211 -29.41 -6.28 25.89
C ASN A 211 -27.91 -6.08 25.50
N LEU A 212 -27.36 -6.86 24.57
CA LEU A 212 -25.95 -6.81 24.15
C LEU A 212 -25.65 -5.71 23.13
N ASN A 213 -26.66 -5.08 22.54
CA ASN A 213 -26.47 -3.83 21.79
C ASN A 213 -25.92 -2.69 22.69
N LYS A 214 -26.03 -2.77 24.02
CA LYS A 214 -25.41 -1.82 24.94
C LYS A 214 -23.89 -2.00 25.08
N SER A 215 -23.33 -3.22 24.98
CA SER A 215 -21.89 -3.44 25.24
C SER A 215 -21.01 -2.99 24.07
N CYS A 216 -21.36 -3.35 22.84
CA CYS A 216 -20.65 -2.87 21.64
C CYS A 216 -20.71 -1.34 21.49
N PHE A 217 -21.83 -0.73 21.90
CA PHE A 217 -21.98 0.71 21.90
C PHE A 217 -21.13 1.40 22.98
N LYS A 218 -21.07 0.83 24.18
CA LYS A 218 -20.17 1.28 25.26
C LYS A 218 -18.71 1.22 24.82
N GLU A 219 -18.27 0.16 24.14
CA GLU A 219 -16.90 0.06 23.62
C GLU A 219 -16.57 1.17 22.62
N LYS A 220 -17.51 1.51 21.73
CA LYS A 220 -17.33 2.61 20.78
C LYS A 220 -17.31 3.97 21.49
N GLN A 221 -18.13 4.16 22.54
CA GLN A 221 -18.09 5.37 23.36
C GLN A 221 -16.77 5.52 24.12
N GLU A 222 -16.22 4.43 24.64
CA GLU A 222 -14.90 4.44 25.30
C GLU A 222 -13.76 4.71 24.31
N LYS A 223 -13.82 4.15 23.09
CA LYS A 223 -12.88 4.51 22.01
C LYS A 223 -12.96 5.98 21.65
N LEU A 224 -14.17 6.54 21.55
CA LEU A 224 -14.36 7.98 21.32
C LEU A 224 -13.71 8.81 22.43
N LYS A 225 -13.95 8.48 23.71
CA LYS A 225 -13.30 9.17 24.85
C LYS A 225 -11.78 9.14 24.75
N ARG A 226 -11.19 7.98 24.40
CA ARG A 226 -9.74 7.85 24.23
C ARG A 226 -9.20 8.77 23.13
N ILE A 227 -9.86 8.85 21.97
CA ILE A 227 -9.45 9.72 20.86
C ILE A 227 -9.51 11.20 21.26
N LEU A 228 -10.58 11.61 21.94
CA LEU A 228 -10.74 13.00 22.40
C LEU A 228 -9.70 13.35 23.48
N ASN A 229 -9.41 12.44 24.41
CA ASN A 229 -8.36 12.63 25.43
C ASN A 229 -6.96 12.77 24.80
N ASN A 230 -6.64 11.96 23.78
CA ASN A 230 -5.39 12.08 23.05
C ASN A 230 -5.29 13.42 22.32
N THR A 231 -6.37 13.84 21.67
CA THR A 231 -6.46 15.17 21.03
C THR A 231 -6.27 16.28 22.06
N GLN A 232 -6.86 16.16 23.26
CA GLN A 232 -6.65 17.13 24.33
C GLN A 232 -5.17 17.25 24.75
N LYS A 233 -4.47 16.13 24.86
CA LYS A 233 -3.03 16.10 25.20
C LYS A 233 -2.19 16.78 24.13
N GLU A 234 -2.44 16.48 22.86
CA GLU A 234 -1.77 17.09 21.70
C GLU A 234 -1.92 18.62 21.69
N PHE A 235 -3.14 19.12 21.90
CA PHE A 235 -3.38 20.56 21.97
C PHE A 235 -2.77 21.23 23.22
N LYS A 236 -2.79 20.55 24.37
CA LYS A 236 -2.11 21.05 25.58
C LYS A 236 -0.60 21.19 25.35
N GLN A 237 0.04 20.23 24.69
CA GLN A 237 1.46 20.31 24.32
C GLN A 237 1.74 21.48 23.38
N ASN A 238 0.81 21.77 22.47
CA ASN A 238 0.90 22.91 21.55
C ASN A 238 0.59 24.27 22.21
N GLY A 239 0.39 24.33 23.53
CA GLY A 239 0.21 25.58 24.28
C GLY A 239 -1.20 26.15 24.30
N TYR A 240 -2.22 25.37 23.91
CA TYR A 240 -3.62 25.82 23.95
C TYR A 240 -4.21 25.77 25.36
N ASN A 241 -5.17 26.66 25.67
CA ASN A 241 -5.77 26.76 27.00
C ASN A 241 -6.49 25.44 27.41
N PRO A 242 -6.08 24.79 28.51
CA PRO A 242 -6.60 23.49 28.92
C PRO A 242 -8.08 23.49 29.33
N GLU A 243 -8.58 24.60 29.88
CA GLU A 243 -9.97 24.72 30.35
C GLU A 243 -10.94 24.85 29.18
N GLN A 244 -10.62 25.73 28.22
CA GLN A 244 -11.39 25.91 26.99
C GLN A 244 -11.40 24.61 26.14
N LEU A 245 -10.26 23.90 26.08
CA LEU A 245 -10.18 22.59 25.42
C LEU A 245 -11.13 21.57 26.07
N LYS A 246 -11.19 21.52 27.40
CA LYS A 246 -12.04 20.58 28.13
C LYS A 246 -13.52 20.83 27.82
N ILE A 247 -13.96 22.09 27.84
CA ILE A 247 -15.35 22.48 27.54
C ILE A 247 -15.71 22.11 26.10
N ASN A 248 -14.86 22.46 25.13
CA ASN A 248 -15.15 22.22 23.72
C ASN A 248 -15.12 20.73 23.36
N LEU A 249 -14.18 19.95 23.90
CA LEU A 249 -14.13 18.51 23.68
C LEU A 249 -15.30 17.77 24.35
N GLN A 250 -15.81 18.27 25.48
CA GLN A 250 -17.03 17.72 26.07
C GLN A 250 -18.23 17.92 25.14
N LYS A 251 -18.40 19.11 24.54
CA LYS A 251 -19.46 19.36 23.55
C LYS A 251 -19.35 18.43 22.34
N VAL A 252 -18.13 18.16 21.87
CA VAL A 252 -17.86 17.18 20.81
C VAL A 252 -18.27 15.78 21.26
N TYR A 253 -17.90 15.36 22.47
CA TYR A 253 -18.31 14.06 23.00
C TYR A 253 -19.84 13.92 23.00
N GLU A 254 -20.57 14.89 23.56
CA GLU A 254 -22.04 14.86 23.61
C GLU A 254 -22.69 14.77 22.22
N SER A 255 -22.12 15.47 21.23
CA SER A 255 -22.64 15.48 19.86
C SER A 255 -22.43 14.14 19.13
N TYR A 256 -21.39 13.40 19.49
CA TYR A 256 -20.99 12.15 18.80
C TYR A 256 -21.14 10.90 19.65
N LYS A 257 -21.58 10.99 20.93
CA LYS A 257 -21.74 9.83 21.83
C LYS A 257 -22.68 8.77 21.29
N PHE A 258 -23.63 9.16 20.44
CA PHE A 258 -24.56 8.24 19.79
C PHE A 258 -24.16 7.83 18.36
N LYS A 259 -23.17 8.51 17.78
CA LYS A 259 -22.65 8.26 16.43
C LYS A 259 -21.11 8.32 16.39
N PRO A 260 -20.42 7.50 17.22
CA PRO A 260 -18.97 7.60 17.40
C PRO A 260 -18.16 7.16 16.16
N HIS A 261 -18.76 6.44 15.22
CA HIS A 261 -18.08 5.94 14.02
C HIS A 261 -17.57 7.06 13.10
N PHE A 262 -18.21 8.23 13.07
CA PHE A 262 -17.73 9.41 12.33
C PHE A 262 -16.35 9.90 12.83
N ILE A 263 -16.02 9.66 14.10
CA ILE A 263 -14.73 10.04 14.68
C ILE A 263 -13.76 8.86 14.71
N ILE A 264 -14.24 7.65 15.00
CA ILE A 264 -13.40 6.45 15.10
C ILE A 264 -12.87 6.03 13.72
N GLU A 265 -13.70 6.08 12.68
CA GLU A 265 -13.33 5.69 11.32
C GLU A 265 -12.78 6.88 10.53
N ASN A 266 -11.77 7.56 11.08
CA ASN A 266 -11.15 8.77 10.54
C ASN A 266 -10.54 8.63 9.13
N HIS A 267 -10.31 7.42 8.65
CA HIS A 267 -9.88 7.13 7.27
C HIS A 267 -11.03 7.24 6.26
N LYS A 268 -12.29 7.15 6.71
CA LYS A 268 -13.49 7.30 5.88
C LYS A 268 -14.15 8.66 6.06
N TYR A 269 -14.11 9.20 7.28
CA TYR A 269 -14.81 10.43 7.65
C TYR A 269 -13.82 11.53 8.06
N SER A 270 -14.08 12.76 7.63
CA SER A 270 -13.23 13.92 7.91
C SER A 270 -13.58 14.68 9.20
N ASP A 271 -14.61 14.23 9.92
CA ASP A 271 -15.17 14.89 11.10
C ASP A 271 -14.14 15.19 12.18
N LEU A 272 -13.27 14.23 12.51
CA LEU A 272 -12.21 14.43 13.50
C LEU A 272 -11.26 15.58 13.10
N ASN A 273 -10.88 15.63 11.82
CA ASN A 273 -10.02 16.70 11.29
C ASN A 273 -10.74 18.05 11.30
N ASN A 274 -12.03 18.07 10.96
CA ASN A 274 -12.84 19.28 11.00
C ASN A 274 -13.01 19.80 12.44
N ILE A 275 -13.16 18.90 13.42
CA ILE A 275 -13.18 19.25 14.84
C ILE A 275 -11.84 19.85 15.26
N LYS A 276 -10.71 19.21 14.93
CA LYS A 276 -9.37 19.75 15.23
C LYS A 276 -9.19 21.17 14.67
N ARG A 277 -9.52 21.39 13.38
CA ARG A 277 -9.46 22.71 12.73
C ARG A 277 -10.34 23.76 13.41
N LYS A 278 -11.53 23.39 13.89
CA LYS A 278 -12.40 24.29 14.65
C LYS A 278 -11.81 24.62 16.02
N LEU A 279 -11.22 23.65 16.71
CA LEU A 279 -10.54 23.87 17.99
C LEU A 279 -9.35 24.82 17.83
N GLU A 280 -8.53 24.64 16.78
CA GLU A 280 -7.40 25.53 16.45
C GLU A 280 -7.84 26.98 16.25
N LYS A 281 -8.98 27.21 15.60
CA LYS A 281 -9.49 28.56 15.32
C LYS A 281 -10.17 29.23 16.50
N SER A 282 -10.75 28.45 17.41
CA SER A 282 -11.64 28.94 18.47
C SER A 282 -10.98 29.06 19.84
N ILE A 283 -9.81 28.44 20.04
CA ILE A 283 -9.13 28.39 21.33
C ILE A 283 -7.85 29.20 21.25
N GLU A 284 -7.68 30.10 22.21
CA GLU A 284 -6.47 30.91 22.31
C GLU A 284 -5.25 30.05 22.67
N ARG A 285 -4.17 30.25 21.91
CA ARG A 285 -2.87 29.66 22.17
C ARG A 285 -2.08 30.61 23.07
N LYS A 286 -1.52 30.10 24.19
CA LYS A 286 -0.55 30.87 24.97
C LYS A 286 0.63 31.18 24.03
N LYS A 287 0.89 32.47 23.78
CA LYS A 287 2.05 32.90 22.99
C LYS A 287 3.32 32.42 23.70
N GLU A 288 4.23 31.77 22.98
CA GLU A 288 5.56 31.42 23.48
C GLU A 288 6.30 32.68 23.97
N ASN A 289 7.11 32.52 25.01
CA ASN A 289 7.87 33.60 25.65
C ASN A 289 8.60 34.45 24.58
N SER A 290 8.22 35.73 24.48
CA SER A 290 8.76 36.69 23.51
C SER A 290 10.29 36.85 23.57
N GLN A 291 10.90 36.58 24.73
CA GLN A 291 12.35 36.63 24.94
C GLN A 291 13.12 35.56 24.16
N GLN A 292 12.63 34.31 24.10
CA GLN A 292 13.30 33.22 23.39
C GLN A 292 13.31 33.46 21.88
N ASN A 293 12.19 33.94 21.34
CA ASN A 293 12.07 34.31 19.93
C ASN A 293 12.94 35.52 19.57
N TYR A 294 13.08 36.49 20.49
CA TYR A 294 13.96 37.64 20.27
C TYR A 294 15.45 37.25 20.25
N GLN A 295 15.86 36.32 21.13
CA GLN A 295 17.23 35.79 21.14
C GLN A 295 17.55 35.02 19.85
N ASN A 296 16.67 34.12 19.42
CA ASN A 296 16.84 33.37 18.17
C ASN A 296 16.87 34.29 16.93
N LEU A 297 16.02 35.33 16.92
CA LEU A 297 16.01 36.34 15.87
C LEU A 297 17.34 37.11 15.82
N LYS A 298 17.85 37.53 16.99
CA LYS A 298 19.11 38.26 17.10
C LYS A 298 20.30 37.42 16.65
N GLU A 299 20.32 36.13 17.00
CA GLU A 299 21.37 35.20 16.61
C GLU A 299 21.37 34.91 15.10
N ASN A 300 20.20 34.70 14.51
CA ASN A 300 20.05 34.54 13.07
C ASN A 300 20.51 35.79 12.30
N ILE A 301 20.12 36.98 12.77
CA ILE A 301 20.51 38.26 12.17
C ILE A 301 22.03 38.49 12.29
N PHE A 302 22.61 38.17 13.43
CA PHE A 302 24.05 38.24 13.65
C PHE A 302 24.82 37.38 12.63
N ASN A 303 24.39 36.13 12.43
CA ASN A 303 25.03 35.23 11.47
C ASN A 303 24.91 35.71 10.01
N ILE A 304 23.75 36.25 9.63
CA ILE A 304 23.54 36.79 8.27
C ILE A 304 24.45 38.00 8.01
N LEU A 305 24.55 38.92 8.96
CA LEU A 305 25.38 40.12 8.81
C LEU A 305 26.89 39.78 8.74
N ILE A 306 27.34 38.77 9.49
CA ILE A 306 28.71 38.24 9.36
C ILE A 306 28.96 37.72 7.94
N GLU A 307 28.05 36.90 7.42
CA GLU A 307 28.19 36.31 6.09
C GLU A 307 28.19 37.36 4.97
N GLN A 308 27.45 38.45 5.13
CA GLN A 308 27.44 39.56 4.17
C GLN A 308 28.74 40.38 4.21
N LEU A 309 29.20 40.74 5.41
CA LEU A 309 30.29 41.69 5.60
C LEU A 309 31.68 41.04 5.71
N LYS A 310 31.78 39.70 5.73
CA LYS A 310 33.08 38.97 5.81
C LYS A 310 34.03 39.27 4.65
N LYS A 311 33.51 39.77 3.52
CA LYS A 311 34.33 40.19 2.37
C LYS A 311 34.97 41.56 2.59
N GLU A 312 34.40 42.39 3.46
CA GLU A 312 34.86 43.75 3.70
C GLU A 312 35.99 43.79 4.72
N THR A 313 35.97 42.94 5.76
CA THR A 313 36.96 42.93 6.85
C THR A 313 37.10 41.53 7.46
N ASN A 314 38.23 41.25 8.12
CA ASN A 314 38.46 40.00 8.85
C ASN A 314 37.35 39.75 9.89
N ILE A 315 36.88 38.50 9.96
CA ILE A 315 35.80 38.02 10.82
C ILE A 315 36.07 38.31 12.30
N GLU A 316 37.34 38.27 12.74
CA GLU A 316 37.73 38.54 14.13
C GLU A 316 37.43 39.97 14.56
N ILE A 317 37.61 40.94 13.65
CA ILE A 317 37.29 42.36 13.87
C ILE A 317 35.79 42.60 13.68
N LEU A 318 35.17 41.89 12.74
CA LEU A 318 33.75 42.07 12.38
C LEU A 318 32.79 41.63 13.50
N LYS A 319 33.07 40.48 14.15
CA LYS A 319 32.22 39.92 15.22
C LYS A 319 31.92 40.91 16.36
N PRO A 320 32.92 41.57 16.99
CA PRO A 320 32.65 42.51 18.08
C PRO A 320 31.87 43.74 17.62
N ILE A 321 32.12 44.26 16.41
CA ILE A 321 31.42 45.42 15.84
C ILE A 321 29.93 45.10 15.66
N ILE A 322 29.60 44.00 14.98
CA ILE A 322 28.21 43.59 14.75
C ILE A 322 27.51 43.32 16.09
N LYS A 323 28.19 42.67 17.03
CA LYS A 323 27.62 42.37 18.36
C LYS A 323 27.31 43.66 19.13
N LYS A 324 28.20 44.64 19.12
CA LYS A 324 28.01 45.96 19.74
C LYS A 324 26.85 46.70 19.09
N TYR A 325 26.82 46.74 17.76
CA TYR A 325 25.75 47.36 16.98
C TYR A 325 24.38 46.76 17.32
N LEU A 326 24.21 45.43 17.23
CA LEU A 326 22.93 44.76 17.55
C LEU A 326 22.54 44.86 19.03
N ASN A 327 23.48 45.06 19.95
CA ASN A 327 23.18 45.31 21.36
C ASN A 327 22.66 46.73 21.61
N ASN A 328 23.09 47.70 20.81
CA ASN A 328 22.67 49.10 20.93
C ASN A 328 21.31 49.38 20.25
N GLN A 329 20.81 48.45 19.44
CA GLN A 329 19.50 48.59 18.78
C GLN A 329 18.36 48.41 19.79
N LYS A 330 17.47 49.41 19.89
CA LYS A 330 16.25 49.34 20.71
C LYS A 330 15.32 48.19 20.30
N LYS A 331 15.27 47.88 19.00
CA LYS A 331 14.48 46.80 18.43
C LYS A 331 15.14 46.28 17.17
N ILE A 332 15.39 44.97 17.11
CA ILE A 332 15.98 44.30 15.95
C ILE A 332 14.87 43.76 15.05
N GLU A 333 14.93 44.05 13.75
CA GLU A 333 13.93 43.63 12.77
C GLU A 333 14.59 42.97 11.54
N TYR A 334 14.10 41.80 11.15
CA TYR A 334 14.73 40.97 10.11
C TYR A 334 14.69 41.60 8.70
N ASN A 335 13.66 42.39 8.41
CA ASN A 335 13.52 43.10 7.13
C ASN A 335 14.60 44.18 6.90
N LYS A 336 15.25 44.66 7.96
CA LYS A 336 16.30 45.69 7.88
C LYS A 336 17.70 45.13 7.59
N VAL A 337 17.87 43.81 7.69
CA VAL A 337 19.16 43.13 7.54
C VAL A 337 19.78 43.35 6.16
N PHE A 338 18.99 43.25 5.09
CA PHE A 338 19.46 43.32 3.71
C PHE A 338 19.60 44.75 3.15
N GLY A 339 19.51 45.77 4.00
CA GLY A 339 19.60 47.17 3.58
C GLY A 339 20.17 48.05 4.67
N ILE A 340 19.32 48.53 5.56
CA ILE A 340 19.67 49.53 6.58
C ILE A 340 20.83 49.04 7.45
N TYR A 341 20.73 47.83 8.02
CA TYR A 341 21.75 47.32 8.93
C TYR A 341 23.08 47.06 8.22
N HIS A 342 23.04 46.56 7.00
CA HIS A 342 24.23 46.36 6.19
C HIS A 342 24.94 47.69 5.90
N LEU A 343 24.21 48.71 5.44
CA LEU A 343 24.77 50.00 5.07
C LEU A 343 25.40 50.72 6.28
N GLU A 344 24.67 50.76 7.40
CA GLU A 344 25.17 51.37 8.64
C GLU A 344 26.43 50.67 9.15
N LEU A 345 26.47 49.33 9.12
CA LEU A 345 27.64 48.56 9.53
C LEU A 345 28.83 48.73 8.58
N SER A 346 28.61 48.74 7.25
CA SER A 346 29.66 49.02 6.28
C SER A 346 30.29 50.40 6.48
N GLU A 347 29.50 51.41 6.87
CA GLU A 347 30.00 52.75 7.18
C GLU A 347 30.82 52.78 8.48
N ILE A 348 30.35 52.12 9.54
CA ILE A 348 31.10 51.97 10.81
C ILE A 348 32.45 51.29 10.56
N ILE A 349 32.46 50.21 9.77
CA ILE A 349 33.69 49.47 9.43
C ILE A 349 34.67 50.33 8.63
N LYS A 350 34.19 51.16 7.69
CA LYS A 350 35.05 52.09 6.95
C LYS A 350 35.65 53.17 7.84
N ASN A 351 34.86 53.72 8.77
CA ASN A 351 35.33 54.75 9.68
C ASN A 351 36.36 54.21 10.68
N GLU A 352 36.16 52.99 11.20
CA GLU A 352 37.15 52.33 12.06
C GLU A 352 38.46 52.00 11.33
N LYS A 353 38.40 51.63 10.04
CA LYS A 353 39.62 51.45 9.23
C LYS A 353 40.38 52.76 9.03
N ASN A 354 39.66 53.85 8.77
CA ASN A 354 40.28 55.16 8.56
C ASN A 354 40.94 55.69 9.84
N SER A 355 40.33 55.46 11.02
CA SER A 355 40.93 55.83 12.31
C SER A 355 42.20 55.04 12.63
N LEU A 356 42.22 53.75 12.30
CA LEU A 356 43.41 52.89 12.47
C LEU A 356 44.57 53.33 11.55
N THR A 357 44.27 53.73 10.31
CA THR A 357 45.31 54.26 9.42
C THR A 357 45.87 55.60 9.89
N THR A 358 45.05 56.49 10.46
CA THR A 358 45.54 57.78 10.98
C THR A 358 46.42 57.65 12.23
N GLU A 359 46.15 56.66 13.10
CA GLU A 359 47.01 56.37 14.26
C GLU A 359 48.39 55.84 13.84
N GLU A 360 48.45 54.96 12.83
CA GLU A 360 49.74 54.48 12.27
C GLU A 360 50.56 55.60 11.62
N PHE A 361 49.92 56.60 11.00
CA PHE A 361 50.60 57.78 10.46
C PHE A 361 51.12 58.73 11.56
N SER A 362 50.41 58.84 12.70
CA SER A 362 50.88 59.65 13.84
C SER A 362 52.06 59.04 14.59
N ILE A 363 52.18 57.70 14.61
CA ILE A 363 53.29 57.00 15.27
C ILE A 363 54.58 57.02 14.42
N LYS A 364 54.48 57.19 13.09
CA LYS A 364 55.65 57.34 12.19
C LYS A 364 56.16 58.77 12.04
N ALA A 365 55.52 59.75 12.66
CA ALA A 365 55.87 61.17 12.57
C ALA A 365 56.46 61.74 13.87
N VAL A 366 57.08 60.90 14.70
CA VAL A 366 57.89 61.30 15.87
C VAL A 366 59.34 60.92 15.66
#